data_AF-A0A1V2IIH0-F1
#
_entry.id   AF-A0A1V2IIH0-F1
#
_cell.length_a   1.000
_cell.length_b   1.000
_cell.length_c   1.000
_cell.angle_alpha   90.00
_cell.angle_beta   90.00
_cell.angle_gamma   90.00
#
_symmetry.space_group_name_H-M   'P 1'
#
loop_
_entity.id
_entity.type
_entity.pdbx_description
1 polymer ?
#
loop_
_entity_poly.entity_id
_entity_poly.type
_entity_poly.pdbx_seq_one_letter_code
_entity_poly.pdbx_strand_id
1 'polypeptide(L)'
;MATLADMPRPAWTADDDDRALLAELTAAAATVRAAEEKMWALAAAARARDIPLDTVAATVGRGRMTAHRHITSRLPAEGPEGRGLAS
;
A
#
# COMPACT_ATOMS: atom_id res chain seq x y z
N MET A 1 26.16 34.03 3.63
CA MET A 1 26.38 32.67 3.08
C MET A 1 25.01 32.17 2.62
N ALA A 2 24.78 32.06 1.32
CA ALA A 2 23.55 31.46 0.79
C ALA A 2 23.59 29.94 1.07
N THR A 3 22.54 29.39 1.67
CA THR A 3 22.39 27.95 1.88
C THR A 3 21.90 27.30 0.58
N LEU A 4 22.15 25.99 0.39
CA LEU A 4 21.65 25.23 -0.78
C LEU A 4 20.11 25.34 -0.99
N ALA A 5 19.37 25.79 0.03
CA ALA A 5 17.94 26.07 -0.04
C ALA A 5 17.59 27.34 -0.85
N ASP A 6 18.56 28.24 -1.04
CA ASP A 6 18.38 29.55 -1.69
C ASP A 6 18.68 29.50 -3.21
N MET A 7 19.19 28.35 -3.70
CA MET A 7 19.39 28.13 -5.12
C MET A 7 18.09 27.61 -5.76
N PRO A 8 17.54 28.28 -6.79
CA PRO A 8 16.37 27.77 -7.50
C PRO A 8 16.71 26.39 -8.07
N ARG A 9 15.90 25.37 -7.73
CA ARG A 9 16.05 24.05 -8.36
C ARG A 9 15.89 24.24 -9.88
N PRO A 10 16.82 23.74 -10.69
CA PRO A 10 16.66 23.81 -12.14
C PRO A 10 15.36 23.10 -12.53
N ALA A 11 14.59 23.75 -13.41
CA ALA A 11 13.36 23.19 -13.94
C ALA A 11 13.72 21.98 -14.81
N TRP A 12 13.36 20.78 -14.35
CA TRP A 12 13.47 19.58 -15.17
C TRP A 12 12.48 19.68 -16.33
N THR A 13 12.98 19.44 -17.55
CA THR A 13 12.18 19.38 -18.77
C THR A 13 12.39 18.01 -19.39
N ALA A 14 11.34 17.20 -19.42
CA ALA A 14 11.42 15.83 -19.93
C ALA A 14 11.55 15.80 -21.45
N ASP A 15 12.57 15.15 -21.96
CA ASP A 15 12.64 14.75 -23.37
C ASP A 15 11.77 13.50 -23.64
N ASP A 16 11.84 12.98 -24.87
CA ASP A 16 11.02 11.83 -25.27
C ASP A 16 11.52 10.51 -24.63
N ASP A 17 12.82 10.39 -24.36
CA ASP A 17 13.42 9.22 -23.72
C ASP A 17 13.06 9.16 -22.23
N ASP A 18 13.11 10.30 -21.53
CA ASP A 18 12.62 10.46 -20.16
C ASP A 18 11.15 10.03 -20.03
N ARG A 19 10.31 10.42 -20.99
CA ARG A 19 8.90 10.05 -21.01
C ARG A 19 8.68 8.56 -21.25
N ALA A 20 9.46 7.95 -22.14
CA ALA A 20 9.40 6.52 -22.38
C ALA A 20 9.82 5.73 -21.12
N LEU A 21 10.93 6.13 -20.48
CA LEU A 21 11.40 5.51 -19.24
C LEU A 21 10.38 5.64 -18.10
N LEU A 22 9.76 6.82 -17.94
CA LEU A 22 8.73 7.01 -16.92
C LEU A 22 7.46 6.20 -17.21
N ALA A 23 7.11 6.00 -18.47
CA ALA A 23 6.01 5.13 -18.84
C ALA A 23 6.31 3.66 -18.47
N GLU A 24 7.51 3.17 -18.75
CA GLU A 24 7.96 1.83 -18.34
C GLU A 24 7.98 1.68 -16.82
N LEU A 25 8.52 2.67 -16.11
CA LEU A 25 8.54 2.69 -14.65
C LEU A 25 7.12 2.69 -14.08
N THR A 26 6.20 3.45 -14.68
CA THR A 26 4.79 3.50 -14.27
C THR A 26 4.10 2.15 -14.48
N ALA A 27 4.36 1.49 -15.61
CA ALA A 27 3.83 0.16 -15.88
C ALA A 27 4.35 -0.87 -14.85
N ALA A 28 5.65 -0.86 -14.55
CA ALA A 28 6.24 -1.73 -13.54
C ALA A 28 5.65 -1.46 -12.14
N ALA A 29 5.50 -0.19 -11.76
CA ALA A 29 4.87 0.20 -10.49
C ALA A 29 3.41 -0.28 -10.40
N ALA A 30 2.65 -0.19 -11.50
CA ALA A 30 1.29 -0.70 -11.56
C ALA A 30 1.23 -2.22 -11.37
N THR A 31 2.16 -2.98 -11.97
CA THR A 31 2.27 -4.43 -11.75
C THR A 31 2.57 -4.76 -10.29
N VAL A 32 3.52 -4.07 -9.66
CA VAL A 32 3.85 -4.27 -8.24
C VAL A 32 2.64 -3.97 -7.36
N ARG A 33 1.93 -2.87 -7.62
CA ARG A 33 0.71 -2.52 -6.88
C ARG A 33 -0.36 -3.59 -7.00
N ALA A 34 -0.60 -4.13 -8.20
CA ALA A 34 -1.56 -5.20 -8.40
C ALA A 34 -1.17 -6.49 -7.64
N ALA A 35 0.12 -6.84 -7.64
CA ALA A 35 0.64 -7.98 -6.89
C ALA A 35 0.49 -7.77 -5.37
N GLU A 36 0.76 -6.55 -4.88
CA GLU A 36 0.58 -6.20 -3.46
C GLU A 36 -0.89 -6.25 -3.04
N GLU A 37 -1.83 -5.76 -3.87
CA GLU A 37 -3.26 -5.90 -3.59
C GLU A 37 -3.70 -7.36 -3.52
N LYS A 38 -3.23 -8.20 -4.44
CA LYS A 38 -3.50 -9.65 -4.41
C LYS A 38 -2.95 -10.31 -3.14
N MET A 39 -1.74 -9.96 -2.74
CA MET A 39 -1.12 -10.44 -1.50
C MET A 39 -1.97 -10.06 -0.28
N TRP A 40 -2.43 -8.81 -0.20
CA TRP A 40 -3.27 -8.37 0.92
C TRP A 40 -4.65 -9.01 0.94
N ALA A 41 -5.26 -9.27 -0.22
CA ALA A 41 -6.51 -10.02 -0.30
C ALA A 41 -6.35 -11.46 0.23
N LEU A 42 -5.26 -12.14 -0.13
CA LEU A 42 -4.94 -13.48 0.38
C LEU A 42 -4.65 -13.45 1.90
N ALA A 43 -3.94 -12.44 2.39
CA ALA A 43 -3.68 -12.26 3.81
C ALA A 43 -4.98 -12.05 4.62
N ALA A 44 -5.94 -11.29 4.08
CA ALA A 44 -7.26 -11.14 4.67
C ALA A 44 -8.06 -12.45 4.66
N ALA A 45 -8.05 -13.19 3.54
CA ALA A 45 -8.69 -14.49 3.45
C ALA A 45 -8.07 -15.52 4.42
N ALA A 46 -6.75 -15.46 4.64
CA ALA A 46 -6.07 -16.27 5.65
C ALA A 46 -6.54 -15.92 7.07
N ARG A 47 -6.67 -14.63 7.40
CA ARG A 47 -7.21 -14.17 8.69
C ARG A 47 -8.66 -14.58 8.91
N ALA A 48 -9.49 -14.57 7.86
CA ALA A 48 -10.87 -15.05 7.91
C ALA A 48 -10.98 -16.58 8.13
N ARG A 49 -9.87 -17.32 8.03
CA ARG A 49 -9.77 -18.75 8.36
C ARG A 49 -9.01 -18.98 9.68
N ASP A 50 -9.00 -17.98 10.56
CA ASP A 50 -8.38 -18.01 11.88
C ASP A 50 -6.85 -18.27 11.89
N ILE A 51 -6.16 -18.07 10.75
CA ILE A 51 -4.70 -18.13 10.74
C ILE A 51 -4.16 -16.98 11.63
N PRO A 52 -3.20 -17.24 12.54
CA PRO A 52 -2.66 -16.20 13.41
C PRO A 52 -2.04 -15.03 12.65
N LEU A 53 -2.28 -13.80 13.14
CA LEU A 53 -1.75 -12.58 12.53
C LEU A 53 -0.21 -12.59 12.40
N ASP A 54 0.51 -13.14 13.39
CA ASP A 54 1.97 -13.22 13.35
C ASP A 54 2.47 -14.09 12.19
N THR A 55 1.82 -15.24 11.97
CA THR A 55 2.14 -16.13 10.86
C THR A 55 1.89 -15.46 9.52
N VAL A 56 0.75 -14.76 9.38
CA VAL A 56 0.44 -14.01 8.15
C VAL A 56 1.45 -12.88 7.93
N ALA A 57 1.75 -12.09 8.96
CA ALA A 57 2.71 -10.98 8.90
C ALA A 57 4.12 -11.46 8.50
N ALA A 58 4.59 -12.56 9.10
CA ALA A 58 5.85 -13.19 8.74
C ALA A 58 5.86 -13.66 7.27
N THR A 59 4.76 -14.26 6.80
CA THR A 59 4.63 -14.79 5.43
C THR A 59 4.68 -13.69 4.37
N VAL A 60 4.03 -12.56 4.61
CA VAL A 60 4.06 -11.41 3.69
C VAL A 60 5.32 -10.53 3.86
N GLY A 61 6.20 -10.86 4.80
CA GLY A 61 7.41 -10.11 5.08
C GLY A 61 7.16 -8.68 5.58
N ARG A 62 6.05 -8.44 6.30
CA ARG A 62 5.68 -7.12 6.83
C ARG A 62 5.57 -7.14 8.35
N GLY A 63 5.80 -5.99 8.97
CA GLY A 63 5.61 -5.85 10.41
C GLY A 63 4.16 -6.11 10.82
N ARG A 64 3.96 -6.65 12.03
CA ARG A 64 2.64 -7.02 12.58
C ARG A 64 1.61 -5.89 12.47
N MET A 65 2.01 -4.65 12.80
CA MET A 65 1.10 -3.50 12.76
C MET A 65 0.69 -3.12 11.33
N THR A 66 1.61 -3.20 10.37
CA THR A 66 1.31 -2.99 8.94
C THR A 66 0.35 -4.04 8.43
N ALA A 67 0.62 -5.31 8.72
CA ALA A 67 -0.26 -6.41 8.34
C ALA A 67 -1.66 -6.24 8.96
N HIS A 68 -1.75 -5.91 10.25
CA HIS A 68 -3.02 -5.64 10.92
C HIS A 68 -3.81 -4.54 10.20
N ARG A 69 -3.20 -3.36 9.99
CA ARG A 69 -3.88 -2.22 9.34
C ARG A 69 -4.43 -2.59 7.95
N HIS A 70 -3.62 -3.25 7.13
CA HIS A 70 -4.01 -3.62 5.76
C HIS A 70 -5.08 -4.71 5.71
N ILE A 71 -5.04 -5.66 6.66
CA ILE A 71 -6.01 -6.75 6.71
C ILE A 71 -7.34 -6.26 7.29
N THR A 72 -7.33 -5.51 8.40
CA THR A 72 -8.54 -5.01 9.04
C THR A 72 -9.34 -4.09 8.13
N SER A 73 -8.69 -3.30 7.26
CA SER A 73 -9.39 -2.46 6.28
C SER A 73 -10.07 -3.26 5.15
N ARG A 74 -9.79 -4.57 5.04
CA ARG A 74 -10.25 -5.46 3.96
C ARG A 74 -11.19 -6.55 4.46
N LEU A 75 -11.22 -6.82 5.76
CA LEU A 75 -12.22 -7.67 6.35
C LEU A 75 -13.57 -6.93 6.35
N PRO A 76 -14.69 -7.61 6.09
CA PRO A 76 -15.99 -7.03 6.38
C PRO A 76 -15.99 -6.63 7.85
N ALA A 77 -16.58 -5.48 8.18
CA ALA A 77 -16.80 -5.12 9.57
C ALA A 77 -17.62 -6.26 10.20
N GLU A 78 -16.98 -7.09 11.01
CA GLU A 78 -17.70 -8.09 11.81
C GLU A 78 -18.52 -7.30 12.82
N GLY A 79 -19.79 -7.09 12.50
CA GLY A 79 -20.72 -6.43 13.40
C GLY A 79 -21.00 -7.30 14.62
N PRO A 80 -21.43 -6.64 15.69
CA PRO A 80 -22.69 -7.05 16.32
C PRO A 80 -23.79 -5.98 16.10
N GLU A 81 -23.42 -4.80 15.61
CA GLU A 81 -24.11 -3.54 15.89
C GLU A 81 -24.11 -2.57 14.70
N GLY A 82 -24.72 -2.98 13.58
CA GLY A 82 -25.17 -2.04 12.53
C GLY A 82 -26.42 -1.23 12.94
N ARG A 83 -26.71 -1.13 14.24
CA ARG A 83 -27.90 -0.48 14.79
C ARG A 83 -27.53 0.42 15.96
N GLY A 84 -27.54 1.73 15.71
CA GLY A 84 -27.96 2.70 16.69
C GLY A 84 -26.89 3.69 17.16
N LEU A 85 -27.32 4.96 17.18
CA LEU A 85 -26.75 6.14 17.83
C LEU A 85 -25.72 6.88 16.96
N ALA A 86 -25.91 8.14 16.56
CA ALA A 86 -26.83 9.19 16.99
C ALA A 86 -27.08 10.14 15.80
N SER A 87 -28.36 10.43 15.50
CA SER A 87 -29.04 11.72 15.72
C SER A 87 -28.84 12.72 14.59
#